data_AF-A0A8T9B4Q7-F1
#
_entry.id   AF-A0A8T9B4Q7-F1
#
_cell.length_a   1.000
_cell.length_b   1.000
_cell.length_c   1.000
_cell.angle_alpha   90.00
_cell.angle_beta   90.00
_cell.angle_gamma   90.00
#
_symmetry.space_group_name_H-M   'P 1'
#
loop_
_entity.id
_entity.type
_entity.pdbx_description
1 polymer ?
#
loop_
_entity_poly.entity_id
_entity_poly.type
_entity_poly.pdbx_seq_one_letter_code
_entity_poly.pdbx_strand_id
1 'polypeptide(L)'
;MMLPRTTLLALLPFFIQVKSQSSGTGTTTRYWDCCKASCGWSGKATLASGSNPVTSCDAQDNPLTNYDAASGCNSGTSYMCSDQSPWAVSDTLSYGFAATTISGGTESSWCCACYELTFTSGAVAGKKMIVQATNTGGDLGSNQFDLAMPGGGFGIFNGCTAEWGTPSTGWGQQYGGISARSDCDAFPSALQAACYWRFDWFGNSDNPGVTFEQVACPAAITAKSGCVRASDAIDETPTGPSSVSTWTSGQAAIATSIAASSVAEVVVVSSSSSSVAVSSTPVAVSSAAVAAESSTVPASGETVAQYGKCGGDGYTGSTECAAGLTCKYSNPYYSQCL
;
A
#
# COMPACT_ATOMS: atom_id res chain seq x y z
N MET A 1 -0.21 -62.96 -29.81
CA MET A 1 -0.43 -62.46 -28.44
C MET A 1 -0.85 -61.00 -28.57
N MET A 2 -2.15 -60.75 -28.69
CA MET A 2 -2.71 -59.40 -28.93
C MET A 2 -3.03 -58.79 -27.57
N LEU A 3 -2.36 -57.69 -27.21
CA LEU A 3 -2.73 -56.93 -26.02
C LEU A 3 -4.01 -56.11 -26.30
N PRO A 4 -4.96 -56.06 -25.34
CA PRO A 4 -6.22 -55.36 -25.51
C PRO A 4 -6.05 -53.84 -25.48
N ARG A 5 -6.81 -53.14 -26.33
CA ARG A 5 -6.81 -51.68 -26.56
C ARG A 5 -7.33 -50.82 -25.39
N THR A 6 -7.60 -51.40 -24.23
CA THR A 6 -8.26 -50.72 -23.11
C THR A 6 -7.30 -50.12 -22.07
N THR A 7 -6.00 -50.13 -22.32
CA THR A 7 -5.00 -49.57 -21.37
C THR A 7 -4.15 -48.47 -22.00
N LEU A 8 -4.76 -47.63 -22.85
CA LEU A 8 -4.09 -46.47 -23.45
C LEU A 8 -4.94 -45.19 -23.34
N LEU A 9 -5.57 -44.98 -22.19
CA LEU A 9 -6.29 -43.75 -21.86
C LEU A 9 -6.07 -43.39 -20.37
N ALA A 10 -4.81 -43.23 -19.95
CA ALA A 10 -4.50 -42.73 -18.61
C ALA A 10 -3.11 -42.08 -18.54
N LEU A 11 -2.76 -41.28 -19.55
CA LEU A 11 -1.67 -40.30 -19.45
C LEU A 11 -2.14 -39.01 -20.13
N LEU A 12 -3.27 -38.46 -19.66
CA LEU A 12 -3.43 -37.02 -19.74
C LEU A 12 -2.43 -36.43 -18.74
N PRO A 13 -1.56 -35.48 -19.14
CA PRO A 13 -0.91 -34.65 -18.14
C PRO A 13 -2.03 -34.04 -17.31
N PHE A 14 -1.97 -34.29 -15.99
CA PHE A 14 -2.66 -33.51 -14.98
C PHE A 14 -2.10 -32.09 -15.12
N PHE A 15 -2.55 -31.36 -16.14
CA PHE A 15 -2.52 -29.91 -16.09
C PHE A 15 -3.40 -29.59 -14.90
N ILE A 16 -2.75 -29.25 -13.79
CA ILE A 16 -3.38 -28.56 -12.69
C ILE A 16 -3.94 -27.28 -13.32
N GLN A 17 -5.19 -27.35 -13.77
CA GLN A 17 -5.94 -26.16 -14.12
C GLN A 17 -6.10 -25.41 -12.81
N VAL A 18 -5.20 -24.47 -12.58
CA VAL A 18 -5.42 -23.37 -11.65
C VAL A 18 -6.70 -22.72 -12.15
N LYS A 19 -7.83 -23.05 -11.52
CA LYS A 19 -9.09 -22.38 -11.79
C LYS A 19 -8.90 -20.97 -11.23
N SER A 20 -8.52 -20.01 -12.06
CA SER A 20 -8.61 -18.60 -11.68
C SER A 20 -10.06 -18.18 -11.88
N GLN A 21 -10.74 -17.75 -10.81
CA GLN A 21 -12.13 -17.30 -10.88
C GLN A 21 -12.24 -15.93 -11.58
N SER A 22 -11.21 -15.09 -11.47
CA SER A 22 -11.18 -13.78 -12.11
C SER A 22 -9.79 -13.47 -12.64
N SER A 23 -9.72 -13.06 -13.90
CA SER A 23 -8.51 -12.57 -14.55
C SER A 23 -8.88 -11.53 -15.60
N GLY A 24 -7.90 -10.72 -16.00
CA GLY A 24 -8.12 -9.73 -17.05
C GLY A 24 -7.06 -8.67 -17.11
N THR A 25 -7.43 -7.55 -17.73
CA THR A 25 -6.66 -6.31 -17.69
C THR A 25 -7.30 -5.34 -16.71
N GLY A 26 -6.49 -4.48 -16.13
CA GLY A 26 -6.92 -3.51 -15.14
C GLY A 26 -6.03 -2.26 -15.14
N THR A 27 -6.46 -1.31 -14.33
CA THR A 27 -5.72 -0.08 -14.05
C THR A 27 -5.36 -0.03 -12.58
N THR A 28 -4.35 0.75 -12.24
CA THR A 28 -4.00 0.99 -10.84
C THR A 28 -4.07 2.46 -10.49
N THR A 29 -4.37 2.72 -9.24
CA THR A 29 -4.13 4.01 -8.58
C THR A 29 -3.35 3.77 -7.30
N ARG A 30 -3.18 4.80 -6.48
CA ARG A 30 -2.48 4.73 -5.19
C ARG A 30 -3.25 5.53 -4.15
N TYR A 31 -3.32 5.00 -2.94
CA TYR A 31 -3.98 5.69 -1.83
C TYR A 31 -3.39 5.27 -0.47
N TRP A 32 -3.62 6.11 0.52
CA TRP A 32 -3.56 5.75 1.94
C TRP A 32 -4.36 6.78 2.72
N ASP A 33 -5.60 6.43 3.05
CA ASP A 33 -6.55 7.32 3.72
C ASP A 33 -6.68 7.05 5.22
N CYS A 34 -6.00 5.99 5.70
CA CYS A 34 -6.05 5.45 7.06
C CYS A 34 -7.42 4.93 7.50
N CYS A 35 -8.43 4.93 6.63
CA CYS A 35 -9.76 4.48 6.99
C CYS A 35 -9.75 2.98 7.28
N LYS A 36 -10.63 2.55 8.20
CA LYS A 36 -10.97 1.13 8.31
C LYS A 36 -11.37 0.59 6.94
N ALA A 37 -10.69 -0.46 6.50
CA ALA A 37 -10.91 -1.10 5.22
C ALA A 37 -12.29 -1.79 5.18
N SER A 38 -12.97 -1.77 4.01
CA SER A 38 -14.35 -2.28 3.89
C SER A 38 -14.46 -3.80 4.16
N CYS A 39 -13.44 -4.59 3.85
CA CYS A 39 -13.42 -6.02 4.15
C CYS A 39 -13.09 -6.33 5.62
N GLY A 40 -12.86 -5.30 6.45
CA GLY A 40 -12.71 -5.41 7.89
C GLY A 40 -14.03 -5.47 8.65
N TRP A 41 -15.17 -5.34 7.96
CA TRP A 41 -16.50 -5.53 8.55
C TRP A 41 -16.94 -6.99 8.50
N SER A 42 -17.63 -7.44 9.53
CA SER A 42 -18.22 -8.78 9.58
C SER A 42 -19.21 -9.02 8.44
N GLY A 43 -19.26 -10.24 7.91
CA GLY A 43 -20.26 -10.66 6.91
C GLY A 43 -20.02 -10.15 5.49
N LYS A 44 -18.86 -9.56 5.18
CA LYS A 44 -18.52 -9.08 3.84
C LYS A 44 -18.19 -10.17 2.83
N ALA A 45 -17.65 -11.30 3.29
CA ALA A 45 -17.32 -12.46 2.46
C ALA A 45 -17.42 -13.76 3.27
N THR A 46 -17.44 -14.90 2.57
CA THR A 46 -17.32 -16.23 3.19
C THR A 46 -15.85 -16.48 3.54
N LEU A 47 -15.56 -16.60 4.82
CA LEU A 47 -14.19 -16.77 5.32
C LEU A 47 -13.88 -18.23 5.68
N ALA A 48 -12.60 -18.59 5.62
CA ALA A 48 -12.14 -19.90 6.06
C ALA A 48 -12.41 -20.10 7.56
N SER A 49 -12.54 -21.36 7.99
CA SER A 49 -12.71 -21.68 9.40
C SER A 49 -11.51 -21.18 10.22
N GLY A 50 -11.77 -20.42 11.29
CA GLY A 50 -10.73 -19.81 12.12
C GLY A 50 -10.13 -18.53 11.56
N SER A 51 -10.61 -18.04 10.41
CA SER A 51 -10.24 -16.72 9.88
C SER A 51 -11.16 -15.61 10.40
N ASN A 52 -10.73 -14.37 10.24
CA ASN A 52 -11.45 -13.17 10.65
C ASN A 52 -11.59 -12.19 9.48
N PRO A 53 -12.50 -11.20 9.55
CA PRO A 53 -12.45 -10.04 8.67
C PRO A 53 -11.06 -9.39 8.72
N VAL A 54 -10.75 -8.56 7.72
CA VAL A 54 -9.47 -7.82 7.70
C VAL A 54 -9.30 -7.06 9.00
N THR A 55 -8.22 -7.37 9.73
CA THR A 55 -7.91 -6.74 11.01
C THR A 55 -7.76 -5.23 10.82
N SER A 56 -8.36 -4.46 11.73
CA SER A 56 -8.17 -3.00 11.79
C SER A 56 -7.40 -2.67 13.07
N CYS A 57 -6.80 -1.49 13.13
CA CYS A 57 -6.00 -1.07 14.27
C CYS A 57 -6.61 0.15 14.97
N ASP A 58 -6.23 0.38 16.23
CA ASP A 58 -6.44 1.67 16.89
C ASP A 58 -5.42 2.72 16.40
N ALA A 59 -5.52 3.96 16.89
CA ALA A 59 -4.62 5.04 16.50
C ALA A 59 -3.17 4.88 16.99
N GLN A 60 -2.87 3.83 17.75
CA GLN A 60 -1.52 3.47 18.16
C GLN A 60 -1.02 2.23 17.39
N ASP A 61 -1.73 1.85 16.32
CA ASP A 61 -1.42 0.72 15.47
C ASP A 61 -1.54 -0.64 16.18
N ASN A 62 -2.33 -0.72 17.26
CA ASN A 62 -2.61 -2.00 17.92
C ASN A 62 -3.79 -2.71 17.24
N PRO A 63 -3.67 -4.00 16.89
CA PRO A 63 -4.75 -4.79 16.31
C PRO A 63 -6.01 -4.81 17.18
N LEU A 64 -7.16 -4.51 16.57
CA LEU A 64 -8.47 -4.57 17.18
C LEU A 64 -9.12 -5.95 16.97
N THR A 65 -9.77 -6.46 18.02
CA THR A 65 -10.56 -7.69 17.97
C THR A 65 -12.05 -7.43 17.75
N ASN A 66 -12.50 -6.18 17.91
CA ASN A 66 -13.86 -5.76 17.57
C ASN A 66 -13.94 -5.36 16.08
N TYR A 67 -14.25 -6.32 15.22
CA TYR A 67 -14.38 -6.12 13.78
C TYR A 67 -15.56 -5.22 13.38
N ASP A 68 -16.46 -4.88 14.30
CA ASP A 68 -17.58 -3.97 14.06
C ASP A 68 -17.37 -2.58 14.68
N ALA A 69 -16.15 -2.28 15.17
CA ALA A 69 -15.77 -0.95 15.60
C ALA A 69 -15.91 0.08 14.46
N ALA A 70 -16.42 1.26 14.77
CA ALA A 70 -16.61 2.32 13.79
C ALA A 70 -15.27 2.81 13.20
N SER A 71 -15.27 3.11 11.91
CA SER A 71 -14.12 3.66 11.19
C SER A 71 -13.77 5.06 11.72
N GLY A 72 -12.47 5.37 11.88
CA GLY A 72 -11.99 6.71 12.18
C GLY A 72 -12.44 7.76 11.16
N CYS A 73 -12.65 7.34 9.91
CA CYS A 73 -13.20 8.21 8.85
C CYS A 73 -14.70 8.51 9.01
N ASN A 74 -15.36 7.92 10.00
CA ASN A 74 -16.76 8.18 10.34
C ASN A 74 -16.95 8.32 11.85
N SER A 75 -16.10 9.13 12.49
CA SER A 75 -16.11 9.44 13.94
C SER A 75 -15.85 8.25 14.88
N GLY A 76 -15.28 7.17 14.37
CA GLY A 76 -14.87 6.00 15.14
C GLY A 76 -13.40 6.04 15.55
N THR A 77 -12.87 4.87 15.90
CA THR A 77 -11.50 4.71 16.43
C THR A 77 -10.75 3.55 15.77
N SER A 78 -11.24 3.09 14.62
CA SER A 78 -10.69 1.96 13.86
C SER A 78 -10.09 2.44 12.54
N TYR A 79 -8.84 2.07 12.30
CA TYR A 79 -8.02 2.52 11.18
C TYR A 79 -7.40 1.32 10.45
N MET A 80 -6.85 1.55 9.26
CA MET A 80 -6.07 0.54 8.55
C MET A 80 -4.74 0.31 9.27
N CYS A 81 -4.40 -0.94 9.59
CA CYS A 81 -3.13 -1.27 10.24
C CYS A 81 -1.94 -0.94 9.33
N SER A 82 -0.88 -0.37 9.90
CA SER A 82 0.31 0.04 9.15
C SER A 82 1.01 -1.13 8.46
N ASP A 83 0.93 -2.32 9.05
CA ASP A 83 1.55 -3.54 8.53
C ASP A 83 0.81 -4.11 7.31
N GLN A 84 -0.38 -3.58 7.00
CA GLN A 84 -1.11 -3.76 5.74
C GLN A 84 -0.60 -2.81 4.63
N SER A 85 0.69 -2.53 4.68
CA SER A 85 1.43 -1.78 3.67
C SER A 85 2.19 -2.70 2.70
N PRO A 86 2.64 -2.20 1.54
CA PRO A 86 3.36 -2.98 0.54
C PRO A 86 4.84 -3.15 0.91
N TRP A 87 5.43 -4.25 0.45
CA TRP A 87 6.85 -4.54 0.62
C TRP A 87 7.41 -5.37 -0.54
N ALA A 88 8.70 -5.19 -0.81
CA ALA A 88 9.42 -5.98 -1.81
C ALA A 88 9.78 -7.36 -1.26
N VAL A 89 9.55 -8.40 -2.04
CA VAL A 89 9.96 -9.79 -1.77
C VAL A 89 11.24 -10.13 -2.53
N SER A 90 11.37 -9.58 -3.74
CA SER A 90 12.58 -9.59 -4.56
C SER A 90 12.65 -8.29 -5.37
N ASP A 91 13.61 -8.18 -6.26
CA ASP A 91 13.66 -7.10 -7.26
C ASP A 91 12.49 -7.12 -8.25
N THR A 92 11.81 -8.26 -8.39
CA THR A 92 10.80 -8.54 -9.42
C THR A 92 9.42 -8.87 -8.84
N LEU A 93 9.33 -9.12 -7.53
CA LEU A 93 8.10 -9.43 -6.82
C LEU A 93 7.91 -8.53 -5.60
N SER A 94 6.71 -7.97 -5.44
CA SER A 94 6.23 -7.35 -4.19
C SER A 94 4.95 -7.99 -3.70
N TYR A 95 4.70 -7.85 -2.41
CA TYR A 95 3.40 -8.12 -1.80
C TYR A 95 2.78 -6.82 -1.28
N GLY A 96 1.46 -6.82 -1.12
CA GLY A 96 0.76 -5.67 -0.56
C GLY A 96 -0.74 -5.87 -0.51
N PHE A 97 -1.45 -4.75 -0.51
CA PHE A 97 -2.89 -4.68 -0.32
C PHE A 97 -3.49 -3.65 -1.26
N ALA A 98 -4.77 -3.79 -1.57
CA ALA A 98 -5.46 -2.87 -2.45
C ALA A 98 -6.94 -2.72 -2.08
N ALA A 99 -7.50 -1.55 -2.39
CA ALA A 99 -8.93 -1.45 -2.64
C ALA A 99 -9.20 -1.92 -4.09
N THR A 100 -10.26 -2.71 -4.30
CA THR A 100 -10.50 -3.30 -5.62
C THR A 100 -11.95 -3.21 -6.05
N THR A 101 -12.16 -3.03 -7.35
CA THR A 101 -13.44 -3.35 -8.01
C THR A 101 -13.17 -4.29 -9.16
N ILE A 102 -13.76 -5.49 -9.12
CA ILE A 102 -13.56 -6.53 -10.13
C ILE A 102 -14.85 -6.70 -10.94
N SER A 103 -14.72 -6.62 -12.26
CA SER A 103 -15.85 -6.71 -13.19
C SER A 103 -16.66 -8.00 -12.96
N GLY A 104 -17.97 -7.86 -12.81
CA GLY A 104 -18.87 -8.99 -12.57
C GLY A 104 -18.82 -9.57 -11.14
N GLY A 105 -18.02 -8.98 -10.25
CA GLY A 105 -17.94 -9.33 -8.84
C GLY A 105 -18.67 -8.35 -7.93
N THR A 106 -18.61 -8.65 -6.63
CA THR A 106 -19.02 -7.79 -5.52
C THR A 106 -18.02 -7.95 -4.37
N GLU A 107 -18.19 -7.19 -3.28
CA GLU A 107 -17.37 -7.37 -2.08
C GLU A 107 -17.33 -8.83 -1.60
N SER A 108 -18.44 -9.57 -1.72
CA SER A 108 -18.45 -10.99 -1.33
C SER A 108 -17.54 -11.87 -2.18
N SER A 109 -17.26 -11.49 -3.44
CA SER A 109 -16.35 -12.25 -4.30
C SER A 109 -14.89 -11.83 -4.16
N TRP A 110 -14.60 -10.54 -3.90
CA TRP A 110 -13.20 -10.08 -3.85
C TRP A 110 -12.64 -9.86 -2.46
N CYS A 111 -13.46 -9.63 -1.42
CA CYS A 111 -12.92 -9.36 -0.09
C CYS A 111 -12.04 -10.51 0.38
N CYS A 112 -10.81 -10.16 0.76
CA CYS A 112 -9.73 -11.05 1.16
C CYS A 112 -9.16 -11.97 0.07
N ALA A 113 -9.60 -11.85 -1.18
CA ALA A 113 -9.01 -12.57 -2.31
C ALA A 113 -7.64 -11.96 -2.64
N CYS A 114 -6.74 -12.78 -3.16
CA CYS A 114 -5.46 -12.30 -3.67
C CYS A 114 -5.42 -12.31 -5.19
N TYR A 115 -4.73 -11.31 -5.73
CA TYR A 115 -4.55 -11.15 -7.16
C TYR A 115 -3.06 -10.96 -7.45
N GLU A 116 -2.51 -11.79 -8.34
CA GLU A 116 -1.20 -11.53 -8.92
C GLU A 116 -1.38 -10.51 -10.04
N LEU A 117 -0.77 -9.35 -9.86
CA LEU A 117 -0.70 -8.28 -10.84
C LEU A 117 0.63 -8.39 -11.59
N THR A 118 0.59 -8.39 -12.91
CA THR A 118 1.77 -8.15 -13.75
C THR A 118 1.63 -6.76 -14.36
N PHE A 119 2.54 -5.85 -14.02
CA PHE A 119 2.50 -4.48 -14.53
C PHE A 119 2.84 -4.44 -16.03
N THR A 120 2.08 -3.64 -16.78
CA THR A 120 2.19 -3.52 -18.24
C THR A 120 2.73 -2.16 -18.70
N SER A 121 2.88 -1.19 -17.79
CA SER A 121 3.43 0.13 -18.07
C SER A 121 4.18 0.71 -16.85
N GLY A 122 4.77 1.90 -17.02
CA GLY A 122 5.56 2.57 -15.98
C GLY A 122 6.94 1.96 -15.76
N ALA A 123 7.67 2.45 -14.76
CA ALA A 123 9.01 1.96 -14.42
C ALA A 123 9.01 0.50 -13.89
N VAL A 124 7.84 0.01 -13.49
CA VAL A 124 7.62 -1.35 -12.96
C VAL A 124 7.15 -2.35 -14.01
N ALA A 125 7.04 -1.96 -15.29
CA ALA A 125 6.59 -2.86 -16.34
C ALA A 125 7.35 -4.20 -16.33
N GLY A 126 6.62 -5.31 -16.33
CA GLY A 126 7.14 -6.67 -16.24
C GLY A 126 7.38 -7.19 -14.81
N LYS A 127 7.40 -6.32 -13.79
CA LYS A 127 7.40 -6.76 -12.38
C LYS A 127 6.03 -7.30 -11.99
N LYS A 128 6.02 -8.10 -10.93
CA LYS A 128 4.82 -8.69 -10.36
C LYS A 128 4.54 -8.17 -8.95
N MET A 129 3.27 -8.02 -8.62
CA MET A 129 2.83 -7.71 -7.26
C MET A 129 1.64 -8.58 -6.90
N ILE A 130 1.70 -9.32 -5.79
CA ILE A 130 0.52 -10.02 -5.26
C ILE A 130 -0.13 -9.13 -4.22
N VAL A 131 -1.39 -8.78 -4.43
CA VAL A 131 -2.16 -7.95 -3.51
C VAL A 131 -3.34 -8.72 -2.93
N GLN A 132 -3.62 -8.52 -1.65
CA GLN A 132 -4.92 -8.89 -1.09
C GLN A 132 -5.89 -7.71 -1.19
N ALA A 133 -7.10 -7.99 -1.67
CA ALA A 133 -8.20 -7.04 -1.68
C ALA A 133 -8.77 -6.87 -0.27
N THR A 134 -8.50 -5.72 0.36
CA THR A 134 -8.95 -5.41 1.72
C THR A 134 -10.04 -4.36 1.77
N ASN A 135 -10.23 -3.62 0.67
CA ASN A 135 -11.17 -2.51 0.60
C ASN A 135 -11.89 -2.46 -0.76
N THR A 136 -12.90 -1.60 -0.85
CA THR A 136 -13.60 -1.23 -2.07
C THR A 136 -13.69 0.30 -2.11
N GLY A 137 -13.35 0.91 -3.25
CA GLY A 137 -13.66 2.33 -3.49
C GLY A 137 -14.90 2.48 -4.36
N GLY A 138 -15.82 3.36 -3.97
CA GLY A 138 -17.07 3.61 -4.73
C GLY A 138 -16.86 4.39 -6.02
N ASP A 139 -15.67 4.99 -6.17
CA ASP A 139 -15.18 5.75 -7.33
C ASP A 139 -14.31 4.90 -8.27
N LEU A 140 -14.03 3.64 -7.91
CA LEU A 140 -13.21 2.77 -8.72
C LEU A 140 -13.96 2.31 -9.97
N GLY A 141 -13.27 2.38 -11.11
CA GLY A 141 -13.70 1.81 -12.38
C GLY A 141 -13.66 0.28 -12.38
N SER A 142 -14.11 -0.29 -13.50
CA SER A 142 -14.06 -1.75 -13.70
C SER A 142 -12.61 -2.24 -13.73
N ASN A 143 -12.32 -3.31 -12.96
CA ASN A 143 -10.99 -3.91 -12.82
C ASN A 143 -9.91 -2.90 -12.38
N GLN A 144 -10.25 -2.04 -11.41
CA GLN A 144 -9.29 -1.10 -10.83
C GLN A 144 -8.77 -1.61 -9.49
N PHE A 145 -7.45 -1.48 -9.30
CA PHE A 145 -6.74 -1.77 -8.06
C PHE A 145 -6.14 -0.47 -7.51
N ASP A 146 -6.74 0.07 -6.47
CA ASP A 146 -6.16 1.20 -5.75
C ASP A 146 -5.15 0.66 -4.74
N LEU A 147 -3.87 0.77 -5.06
CA LEU A 147 -2.80 0.15 -4.28
C LEU A 147 -2.60 0.92 -2.97
N ALA A 148 -2.73 0.24 -1.85
CA ALA A 148 -2.50 0.84 -0.54
C ALA A 148 -1.00 1.13 -0.42
N MET A 149 -0.62 2.40 -0.38
CA MET A 149 0.77 2.82 -0.18
C MET A 149 0.81 4.14 0.58
N PRO A 150 1.40 4.20 1.79
CA PRO A 150 1.51 5.43 2.56
C PRO A 150 2.10 6.57 1.74
N GLY A 151 1.40 7.71 1.77
CA GLY A 151 1.74 8.87 0.95
C GLY A 151 1.25 8.79 -0.50
N GLY A 152 0.39 7.83 -0.85
CA GLY A 152 -0.31 7.76 -2.15
C GLY A 152 -1.42 8.81 -2.33
N GLY A 153 -1.78 9.52 -1.25
CA GLY A 153 -2.88 10.48 -1.22
C GLY A 153 -4.07 9.92 -0.43
N PHE A 154 -4.81 10.80 0.23
CA PHE A 154 -5.97 10.41 1.05
C PHE A 154 -7.19 10.07 0.20
N GLY A 155 -7.31 10.62 -1.01
CA GLY A 155 -8.49 10.40 -1.85
C GLY A 155 -9.72 11.15 -1.32
N ILE A 156 -10.87 10.49 -1.26
CA ILE A 156 -12.14 11.13 -0.82
C ILE A 156 -12.16 11.35 0.69
N PHE A 157 -11.60 10.42 1.46
CA PHE A 157 -11.63 10.42 2.92
C PHE A 157 -10.26 10.79 3.49
N ASN A 158 -10.21 11.21 4.75
CA ASN A 158 -8.95 11.47 5.46
C ASN A 158 -9.09 11.08 6.93
N GLY A 159 -8.80 9.82 7.23
CA GLY A 159 -8.67 9.32 8.60
C GLY A 159 -7.31 9.62 9.20
N CYS A 160 -6.29 9.83 8.37
CA CYS A 160 -4.90 9.98 8.80
C CYS A 160 -4.68 11.20 9.70
N THR A 161 -5.42 12.29 9.46
CA THR A 161 -5.37 13.48 10.32
C THR A 161 -5.78 13.14 11.76
N ALA A 162 -6.83 12.32 11.92
CA ALA A 162 -7.31 11.89 13.23
C ALA A 162 -6.42 10.82 13.86
N GLU A 163 -5.87 9.91 13.06
CA GLU A 163 -5.02 8.81 13.52
C GLU A 163 -3.64 9.29 13.97
N TRP A 164 -2.95 10.03 13.10
CA TRP A 164 -1.53 10.37 13.24
C TRP A 164 -1.29 11.82 13.63
N GLY A 165 -2.35 12.63 13.78
CA GLY A 165 -2.24 14.06 14.06
C GLY A 165 -1.57 14.85 12.93
N THR A 166 -1.49 14.30 11.72
CA THR A 166 -0.91 15.01 10.57
C THR A 166 -1.84 16.13 10.10
N PRO A 167 -1.33 17.30 9.69
CA PRO A 167 -2.12 18.27 8.96
C PRO A 167 -2.75 17.63 7.71
N SER A 168 -3.92 18.10 7.30
CA SER A 168 -4.64 17.56 6.13
C SER A 168 -3.91 17.75 4.79
N THR A 169 -2.86 18.58 4.77
CA THR A 169 -1.94 18.77 3.63
C THR A 169 -0.53 18.26 3.93
N GLY A 170 -0.33 17.61 5.08
CA GLY A 170 0.99 17.24 5.61
C GLY A 170 1.71 16.16 4.80
N TRP A 171 0.96 15.32 4.08
CA TRP A 171 1.49 14.22 3.26
C TRP A 171 1.25 14.42 1.75
N GLY A 172 1.31 15.68 1.31
CA GLY A 172 1.24 16.04 -0.09
C GLY A 172 -0.19 16.28 -0.60
N GLN A 173 -0.40 16.04 -1.89
CA GLN A 173 -1.67 16.31 -2.56
C GLN A 173 -2.76 15.34 -2.10
N GLN A 174 -4.00 15.83 -2.04
CA GLN A 174 -5.16 14.99 -1.67
C GLN A 174 -5.23 13.71 -2.52
N TYR A 175 -4.96 13.83 -3.82
CA TYR A 175 -4.85 12.71 -4.76
C TYR A 175 -3.41 12.63 -5.28
N GLY A 176 -2.81 11.44 -5.22
CA GLY A 176 -1.42 11.20 -5.63
C GLY A 176 -0.37 11.46 -4.53
N GLY A 177 -0.74 12.18 -3.47
CA GLY A 177 0.04 12.33 -2.24
C GLY A 177 1.37 13.06 -2.42
N ILE A 178 2.41 12.53 -1.79
CA ILE A 178 3.76 13.11 -1.83
C ILE A 178 4.41 12.99 -3.20
N SER A 179 5.43 13.81 -3.45
CA SER A 179 6.08 13.91 -4.77
C SER A 179 7.56 13.53 -4.75
N ALA A 180 8.20 13.54 -3.58
CA ALA A 180 9.59 13.19 -3.42
C ALA A 180 9.78 12.06 -2.40
N ARG A 181 10.78 11.22 -2.64
CA ARG A 181 11.18 10.14 -1.72
C ARG A 181 11.53 10.67 -0.33
N SER A 182 12.15 11.85 -0.24
CA SER A 182 12.49 12.51 1.02
C SER A 182 11.28 12.94 1.85
N ASP A 183 10.10 13.09 1.24
CA ASP A 183 8.88 13.44 1.98
C ASP A 183 8.49 12.31 2.95
N CYS A 184 8.98 11.08 2.73
CA CYS A 184 8.81 9.95 3.63
C CYS A 184 9.48 10.15 5.00
N ASP A 185 10.48 11.02 5.13
CA ASP A 185 11.14 11.29 6.42
C ASP A 185 10.18 11.91 7.46
N ALA A 186 9.09 12.54 6.99
CA ALA A 186 8.07 13.14 7.84
C ALA A 186 6.97 12.14 8.27
N PHE A 187 6.99 10.90 7.77
CA PHE A 187 5.96 9.90 8.09
C PHE A 187 6.20 9.26 9.47
N PRO A 188 5.13 8.79 10.15
CA PRO A 188 5.26 7.91 11.30
C PRO A 188 6.14 6.71 10.96
N SER A 189 7.00 6.30 11.90
CA SER A 189 7.99 5.23 11.68
C SER A 189 7.39 3.94 11.12
N ALA A 190 6.17 3.61 11.53
CA ALA A 190 5.41 2.45 11.05
C ALA A 190 5.09 2.49 9.54
N LEU A 191 4.95 3.68 8.97
CA LEU A 191 4.57 3.89 7.56
C LEU A 191 5.77 4.23 6.65
N GLN A 192 6.91 4.64 7.23
CA GLN A 192 8.07 5.11 6.47
C GLN A 192 8.59 4.08 5.46
N ALA A 193 8.74 2.82 5.86
CA ALA A 193 9.29 1.77 4.99
C ALA A 193 8.46 1.58 3.72
N ALA A 194 7.13 1.62 3.86
CA ALA A 194 6.21 1.49 2.75
C ALA A 194 6.08 2.75 1.90
N CYS A 195 6.21 3.92 2.53
CA CYS A 195 6.39 5.18 1.81
C CYS A 195 7.62 5.11 0.90
N TYR A 196 8.76 4.61 1.42
CA TYR A 196 9.97 4.42 0.63
C TYR A 196 9.81 3.39 -0.49
N TRP A 197 9.07 2.30 -0.23
CA TRP A 197 8.77 1.28 -1.25
C TRP A 197 8.16 1.88 -2.53
N ARG A 198 7.31 2.91 -2.41
CA ARG A 198 6.71 3.62 -3.56
C ARG A 198 7.78 4.18 -4.51
N PHE A 199 8.85 4.76 -3.96
CA PHE A 199 9.90 5.38 -4.77
C PHE A 199 10.99 4.39 -5.16
N ASP A 200 11.23 3.38 -4.33
CA ASP A 200 12.32 2.42 -4.50
C ASP A 200 11.92 1.28 -5.44
N TRP A 201 11.11 0.34 -4.95
CA TRP A 201 10.74 -0.84 -5.72
C TRP A 201 9.73 -0.51 -6.81
N PHE A 202 8.74 0.34 -6.48
CA PHE A 202 7.67 0.72 -7.38
C PHE A 202 8.08 1.84 -8.37
N GLY A 203 9.29 2.38 -8.24
CA GLY A 203 9.89 3.34 -9.15
C GLY A 203 9.06 4.62 -9.35
N ASN A 204 8.25 4.99 -8.35
CA ASN A 204 7.28 6.08 -8.39
C ASN A 204 6.40 6.05 -9.66
N SER A 205 6.02 4.86 -10.12
CA SER A 205 5.22 4.69 -11.32
C SER A 205 3.84 5.32 -11.13
N ASP A 206 3.42 6.15 -12.09
CA ASP A 206 2.13 6.84 -12.03
C ASP A 206 1.05 6.00 -12.69
N ASN A 207 0.23 5.35 -11.87
CA ASN A 207 -0.94 4.58 -12.28
C ASN A 207 -0.66 3.54 -13.39
N PRO A 208 0.33 2.64 -13.20
CA PRO A 208 0.67 1.65 -14.21
C PRO A 208 -0.51 0.72 -14.53
N GLY A 209 -0.64 0.33 -15.79
CA GLY A 209 -1.59 -0.70 -16.21
C GLY A 209 -1.16 -2.07 -15.69
N VAL A 210 -2.11 -3.01 -15.59
CA VAL A 210 -1.84 -4.38 -15.16
C VAL A 210 -2.62 -5.40 -15.99
N THR A 211 -2.06 -6.60 -16.13
CA THR A 211 -2.86 -7.82 -16.23
C THR A 211 -2.94 -8.46 -14.85
N PHE A 212 -4.05 -9.08 -14.52
CA PHE A 212 -4.23 -9.74 -13.22
C PHE A 212 -4.85 -11.12 -13.34
N GLU A 213 -4.56 -11.95 -12.36
CA GLU A 213 -5.23 -13.22 -12.11
C GLU A 213 -5.45 -13.43 -10.62
N GLN A 214 -6.60 -13.99 -10.24
CA GLN A 214 -6.85 -14.40 -8.85
C GLN A 214 -6.00 -15.64 -8.53
N VAL A 215 -5.35 -15.60 -7.37
CA VAL A 215 -4.43 -16.63 -6.86
C VAL A 215 -4.70 -16.90 -5.38
N ALA A 216 -4.30 -18.09 -4.92
CA ALA A 216 -4.28 -18.38 -3.49
C ALA A 216 -3.37 -17.36 -2.77
N CYS A 217 -3.86 -16.78 -1.68
CA CYS A 217 -3.08 -15.78 -0.97
C CYS A 217 -1.76 -16.33 -0.41
N PRO A 218 -0.63 -15.62 -0.57
CA PRO A 218 0.56 -15.91 0.21
C PRO A 218 0.29 -15.79 1.72
N ALA A 219 0.77 -16.74 2.50
CA ALA A 219 0.62 -16.75 3.95
C ALA A 219 1.20 -15.50 4.62
N ALA A 220 2.24 -14.90 4.03
CA ALA A 220 2.82 -13.63 4.49
C ALA A 220 1.86 -12.44 4.38
N ILE A 221 0.91 -12.47 3.44
CA ILE A 221 -0.12 -11.43 3.29
C ILE A 221 -1.24 -11.67 4.30
N THR A 222 -1.75 -12.90 4.37
CA THR A 222 -2.86 -13.25 5.27
C THR A 222 -2.47 -13.20 6.75
N ALA A 223 -1.19 -13.38 7.08
CA ALA A 223 -0.68 -13.23 8.44
C ALA A 223 -0.78 -11.78 8.95
N LYS A 224 -0.75 -10.79 8.06
CA LYS A 224 -0.89 -9.35 8.38
C LYS A 224 -2.35 -8.92 8.47
N SER A 225 -3.19 -9.40 7.54
CA SER A 225 -4.61 -9.03 7.53
C SER A 225 -5.50 -9.87 8.44
N GLY A 226 -5.05 -11.07 8.86
CA GLY A 226 -5.89 -12.03 9.56
C GLY A 226 -7.00 -12.66 8.71
N CYS A 227 -7.11 -12.29 7.43
CA CYS A 227 -8.22 -12.67 6.57
C CYS A 227 -7.83 -13.66 5.49
N VAL A 228 -8.57 -14.77 5.44
CA VAL A 228 -8.43 -15.89 4.50
C VAL A 228 -9.83 -16.25 4.02
N ARG A 229 -10.04 -16.22 2.70
CA ARG A 229 -11.31 -16.63 2.10
C ARG A 229 -11.51 -18.13 2.25
N ALA A 230 -12.76 -18.56 2.35
CA ALA A 230 -13.07 -19.98 2.20
C ALA A 230 -12.68 -20.45 0.79
N SER A 231 -12.32 -21.73 0.62
CA SER A 231 -12.08 -22.34 -0.69
C SER A 231 -13.40 -22.60 -1.44
N ASP A 232 -14.18 -21.53 -1.67
CA ASP A 232 -15.50 -21.54 -2.31
C ASP A 232 -15.43 -21.36 -3.83
N ALA A 233 -14.41 -20.63 -4.31
CA ALA A 233 -14.16 -20.34 -5.72
C ALA A 233 -12.94 -21.08 -6.28
N ILE A 234 -11.82 -20.98 -5.57
CA ILE A 234 -10.53 -21.59 -5.88
C ILE A 234 -10.00 -22.27 -4.61
N ASP A 235 -8.87 -22.96 -4.70
CA ASP A 235 -8.15 -23.34 -3.48
C ASP A 235 -7.50 -22.09 -2.88
N GLU A 236 -8.13 -21.53 -1.85
CA GLU A 236 -7.68 -20.32 -1.14
C GLU A 236 -6.75 -20.64 0.03
N THR A 237 -6.23 -21.87 0.12
CA THR A 237 -5.28 -22.28 1.16
C THR A 237 -4.02 -21.41 1.07
N PRO A 238 -3.63 -20.69 2.15
CA PRO A 238 -2.50 -19.81 2.08
C PRO A 238 -1.19 -20.53 1.71
N THR A 239 -0.39 -19.91 0.85
CA THR A 239 0.82 -20.53 0.28
C THR A 239 2.12 -19.91 0.82
N GLY A 240 3.19 -20.70 0.89
CA GLY A 240 4.51 -20.22 1.31
C GLY A 240 4.62 -19.88 2.81
N PRO A 241 5.72 -19.23 3.24
CA PRO A 241 5.94 -18.88 4.63
C PRO A 241 5.05 -17.70 5.07
N SER A 242 4.67 -17.68 6.37
CA SER A 242 3.89 -16.60 6.98
C SER A 242 4.68 -15.31 7.24
N SER A 243 6.00 -15.35 7.05
CA SER A 243 6.87 -14.19 7.12
C SER A 243 7.90 -14.26 6.02
N VAL A 244 8.07 -13.14 5.32
CA VAL A 244 9.03 -12.96 4.22
C VAL A 244 9.77 -11.67 4.50
N SER A 245 11.09 -11.73 4.55
CA SER A 245 11.93 -10.54 4.75
C SER A 245 11.75 -9.54 3.61
N THR A 246 11.67 -8.25 3.92
CA THR A 246 11.70 -7.19 2.92
C THR A 246 13.02 -7.21 2.17
N TRP A 247 12.95 -7.31 0.85
CA TRP A 247 14.10 -7.20 -0.04
C TRP A 247 14.56 -5.75 -0.14
N THR A 248 15.87 -5.56 -0.09
CA THR A 248 16.55 -4.31 -0.37
C THR A 248 17.56 -4.54 -1.49
N SER A 249 17.77 -3.54 -2.35
CA SER A 249 18.69 -3.62 -3.50
C SER A 249 20.13 -4.02 -3.12
N GLY A 250 20.54 -3.77 -1.87
CA GLY A 250 21.83 -4.21 -1.32
C GLY A 250 21.93 -5.68 -0.91
N GLN A 251 20.81 -6.34 -0.58
CA GLN A 251 20.83 -7.75 -0.13
C GLN A 251 21.17 -8.73 -1.25
N ALA A 252 20.82 -8.42 -2.50
CA ALA A 252 21.22 -9.24 -3.65
C ALA A 252 22.75 -9.27 -3.82
N ALA A 253 23.42 -8.11 -3.64
CA ALA A 253 24.87 -8.01 -3.72
C ALA A 253 25.57 -8.80 -2.58
N ILE A 254 24.99 -8.80 -1.38
CA ILE A 254 25.52 -9.55 -0.23
C ILE A 254 25.33 -11.06 -0.44
N ALA A 255 24.17 -11.52 -0.91
CA ALA A 255 23.92 -12.93 -1.20
C ALA A 255 24.87 -13.48 -2.28
N THR A 256 25.15 -12.70 -3.33
CA THR A 256 26.15 -13.07 -4.35
C THR A 256 27.57 -13.10 -3.80
N SER A 257 27.95 -12.19 -2.88
CA SER A 257 29.27 -12.23 -2.23
C SER A 257 29.46 -13.42 -1.29
N ILE A 258 28.40 -13.88 -0.62
CA ILE A 258 28.45 -15.09 0.24
C ILE A 258 28.53 -16.35 -0.63
N ALA A 259 27.82 -16.40 -1.76
CA ALA A 259 27.90 -17.50 -2.72
C ALA A 259 29.27 -17.59 -3.42
N ALA A 260 29.96 -16.46 -3.62
CA ALA A 260 31.34 -16.44 -4.15
C ALA A 260 32.39 -16.82 -3.09
N SER A 261 32.07 -16.73 -1.80
CA SER A 261 32.99 -17.01 -0.70
C SER A 261 32.97 -18.47 -0.21
N SER A 262 32.13 -19.35 -0.77
CA SER A 262 32.00 -20.75 -0.33
C SER A 262 32.99 -21.73 -1.01
N VAL A 263 34.03 -21.20 -1.67
CA VAL A 263 35.22 -21.96 -2.12
C VAL A 263 36.48 -21.39 -1.47
N ALA A 264 36.52 -21.37 -0.14
CA ALA A 264 37.78 -21.29 0.61
C ALA A 264 37.64 -21.97 1.97
N GLU A 265 38.66 -22.75 2.29
CA GLU A 265 38.79 -23.64 3.42
C GLU A 265 38.67 -22.93 4.78
N VAL A 266 38.10 -23.66 5.74
CA VAL A 266 37.82 -23.22 7.11
C VAL A 266 39.12 -22.90 7.85
N VAL A 267 39.34 -21.63 8.21
CA VAL A 267 40.26 -21.25 9.28
C VAL A 267 39.46 -20.53 10.36
N VAL A 268 39.19 -21.27 11.43
CA VAL A 268 38.60 -20.76 12.67
C VAL A 268 39.65 -19.89 13.38
N VAL A 269 39.37 -18.60 13.52
CA VAL A 269 40.12 -17.72 14.43
C VAL A 269 39.15 -17.07 15.39
N SER A 270 39.20 -17.54 16.63
CA SER A 270 38.59 -16.91 17.80
C SER A 270 39.25 -15.55 18.05
N SER A 271 38.46 -14.49 18.13
CA SER A 271 38.93 -13.18 18.58
C SER A 271 38.02 -12.63 19.66
N SER A 272 38.63 -12.49 20.83
CA SER A 272 38.15 -12.01 22.12
C SER A 272 37.66 -10.56 22.08
N SER A 273 36.56 -10.33 22.79
CA SER A 273 35.97 -9.05 23.16
C SER A 273 36.92 -8.19 23.99
N SER A 274 37.10 -6.93 23.58
CA SER A 274 37.76 -5.89 24.38
C SER A 274 36.86 -4.66 24.41
N SER A 275 36.37 -4.34 25.61
CA SER A 275 35.54 -3.19 25.93
C SER A 275 36.41 -1.93 26.01
N VAL A 276 36.09 -0.92 25.19
CA VAL A 276 36.70 0.41 25.27
C VAL A 276 35.70 1.33 25.96
N ALA A 277 36.08 1.82 27.13
CA ALA A 277 35.33 2.80 27.91
C ALA A 277 35.40 4.18 27.23
N VAL A 278 34.25 4.80 26.99
CA VAL A 278 34.15 6.18 26.50
C VAL A 278 33.87 7.09 27.70
N SER A 279 34.78 8.05 27.89
CA SER A 279 34.77 9.06 28.94
C SER A 279 33.67 10.10 28.68
N SER A 280 32.81 10.34 29.67
CA SER A 280 31.76 11.35 29.65
C SER A 280 32.20 12.62 30.41
N THR A 281 32.30 13.73 29.68
CA THR A 281 32.41 15.08 30.28
C THR A 281 31.06 15.79 30.17
N PRO A 282 30.48 16.30 31.27
CA PRO A 282 29.24 17.08 31.22
C PRO A 282 29.53 18.53 30.83
N VAL A 283 28.81 19.05 29.84
CA VAL A 283 28.77 20.49 29.54
C VAL A 283 27.36 20.98 29.86
N ALA A 284 27.28 22.01 30.70
CA ALA A 284 26.04 22.57 31.21
C ALA A 284 25.75 23.96 30.63
N VAL A 285 24.45 24.22 30.46
CA VAL A 285 23.72 25.51 30.43
C VAL A 285 23.83 26.39 29.17
N SER A 286 22.71 26.61 28.48
CA SER A 286 22.00 27.92 28.54
C SER A 286 20.65 27.90 27.83
N SER A 287 19.61 28.26 28.58
CA SER A 287 18.26 28.55 28.09
C SER A 287 18.20 29.95 27.50
N ALA A 288 17.56 30.11 26.35
CA ALA A 288 17.10 31.41 25.84
C ALA A 288 15.74 31.22 25.14
N ALA A 289 14.79 32.05 25.51
CA ALA A 289 13.41 32.00 25.07
C ALA A 289 13.08 33.16 24.11
N VAL A 290 12.14 32.87 23.21
CA VAL A 290 11.21 33.74 22.43
C VAL A 290 11.80 34.74 21.42
N ALA A 291 11.43 34.55 20.15
CA ALA A 291 10.98 35.63 19.27
C ALA A 291 9.98 35.07 18.24
N ALA A 292 8.81 35.71 18.15
CA ALA A 292 7.78 35.46 17.16
C ALA A 292 8.19 36.06 15.82
N GLU A 293 8.03 35.31 14.72
CA GLU A 293 8.24 35.81 13.37
C GLU A 293 6.93 36.09 12.63
N SER A 294 7.00 37.20 11.91
CA SER A 294 5.94 37.98 11.32
C SER A 294 5.50 37.42 9.97
N SER A 295 4.20 37.50 9.71
CA SER A 295 3.55 37.20 8.43
C SER A 295 3.97 38.20 7.36
N THR A 296 4.54 37.71 6.25
CA THR A 296 4.75 38.46 5.01
C THR A 296 3.84 37.91 3.90
N VAL A 297 2.91 38.75 3.45
CA VAL A 297 1.97 38.53 2.34
C VAL A 297 2.71 38.55 0.98
N PRO A 298 2.49 37.59 0.07
CA PRO A 298 2.86 37.73 -1.34
C PRO A 298 1.69 38.21 -2.21
N ALA A 299 2.07 38.87 -3.31
CA ALA A 299 1.28 39.76 -4.14
C ALA A 299 0.13 39.14 -4.95
N SER A 300 -0.94 39.92 -5.08
CA SER A 300 -1.99 39.80 -6.08
C SER A 300 -1.44 40.04 -7.50
N GLY A 301 -1.48 39.04 -8.37
CA GLY A 301 -1.14 39.23 -9.79
C GLY A 301 -0.92 37.98 -10.65
N GLU A 302 -0.79 36.79 -10.05
CA GLU A 302 -0.57 35.56 -10.83
C GLU A 302 -1.89 34.83 -11.12
N THR A 303 -2.13 34.49 -12.39
CA THR A 303 -3.27 33.66 -12.79
C THR A 303 -3.09 32.24 -12.26
N VAL A 304 -4.17 31.62 -11.77
CA VAL A 304 -4.16 30.28 -11.20
C VAL A 304 -4.06 29.22 -12.29
N ALA A 305 -3.06 28.35 -12.20
CA ALA A 305 -2.86 27.24 -13.15
C ALA A 305 -4.04 26.25 -13.15
N GLN A 306 -4.12 25.39 -14.18
CA GLN A 306 -5.12 24.33 -14.23
C GLN A 306 -5.09 23.50 -12.95
N TYR A 307 -6.27 23.23 -12.41
CA TYR A 307 -6.52 22.56 -11.15
C TYR A 307 -6.15 23.34 -9.87
N GLY A 308 -5.66 24.58 -9.97
CA GLY A 308 -5.43 25.43 -8.79
C GLY A 308 -6.73 25.99 -8.20
N LYS A 309 -6.71 26.31 -6.90
CA LYS A 309 -7.83 26.95 -6.19
C LYS A 309 -7.98 28.40 -6.66
N CYS A 310 -9.19 28.80 -7.02
CA CYS A 310 -9.51 30.14 -7.50
C CYS A 310 -10.70 30.78 -6.76
N GLY A 311 -11.20 30.14 -5.70
CA GLY A 311 -12.29 30.69 -4.90
C GLY A 311 -12.67 29.83 -3.70
N GLY A 312 -13.58 30.35 -2.89
CA GLY A 312 -14.09 29.74 -1.67
C GLY A 312 -14.03 30.67 -0.46
N ASP A 313 -14.88 30.43 0.53
CA ASP A 313 -14.95 31.20 1.76
C ASP A 313 -13.58 31.25 2.46
N GLY A 314 -13.11 32.47 2.73
CA GLY A 314 -11.80 32.74 3.34
C GLY A 314 -10.59 32.68 2.38
N TYR A 315 -10.79 32.43 1.08
CA TYR A 315 -9.70 32.43 0.11
C TYR A 315 -9.26 33.85 -0.25
N THR A 316 -7.96 34.13 -0.11
CA THR A 316 -7.34 35.44 -0.38
C THR A 316 -6.38 35.43 -1.57
N GLY A 317 -6.23 34.30 -2.25
CA GLY A 317 -5.39 34.16 -3.43
C GLY A 317 -6.08 34.63 -4.71
N SER A 318 -5.40 34.47 -5.85
CA SER A 318 -5.92 34.90 -7.15
C SER A 318 -7.20 34.14 -7.55
N THR A 319 -8.20 34.87 -8.04
CA THR A 319 -9.48 34.31 -8.51
C THR A 319 -9.54 34.17 -10.04
N GLU A 320 -8.53 34.66 -10.74
CA GLU A 320 -8.41 34.56 -12.19
C GLU A 320 -7.61 33.30 -12.57
N CYS A 321 -8.21 32.44 -13.40
CA CYS A 321 -7.56 31.26 -13.93
C CYS A 321 -6.68 31.61 -15.15
N ALA A 322 -5.66 30.79 -15.40
CA ALA A 322 -4.83 30.90 -16.60
C ALA A 322 -5.70 30.82 -17.89
N ALA A 323 -5.21 31.42 -18.97
CA ALA A 323 -5.97 31.58 -20.21
C ALA A 323 -6.54 30.23 -20.72
N GLY A 324 -7.84 30.20 -20.97
CA GLY A 324 -8.57 29.01 -21.43
C GLY A 324 -9.25 28.20 -20.33
N LEU A 325 -9.09 28.57 -19.06
CA LEU A 325 -9.68 27.88 -17.91
C LEU A 325 -10.75 28.75 -17.23
N THR A 326 -11.71 28.10 -16.58
CA THR A 326 -12.77 28.77 -15.81
C THR A 326 -12.70 28.36 -14.35
N CYS A 327 -12.88 29.33 -13.44
CA CYS A 327 -13.03 29.02 -12.02
C CYS A 327 -14.38 28.31 -11.79
N LYS A 328 -14.35 26.99 -11.64
CA LYS A 328 -15.52 26.15 -11.39
C LYS A 328 -15.75 25.99 -9.89
N TYR A 329 -16.94 26.38 -9.46
CA TYR A 329 -17.40 26.17 -8.10
C TYR A 329 -17.51 24.68 -7.77
N SER A 330 -16.96 24.27 -6.62
CA SER A 330 -17.09 22.91 -6.10
C SER A 330 -17.92 22.89 -4.82
N ASN A 331 -17.55 23.71 -3.83
CA ASN A 331 -18.27 23.84 -2.56
C ASN A 331 -18.02 25.25 -1.95
N PRO A 332 -18.70 25.61 -0.84
CA PRO A 332 -18.59 26.97 -0.27
C PRO A 332 -17.16 27.41 0.03
N TYR A 333 -16.27 26.47 0.38
CA TYR A 333 -14.89 26.75 0.74
C TYR A 333 -13.90 26.56 -0.41
N TYR A 334 -14.35 26.11 -1.59
CA TYR A 334 -13.46 25.72 -2.68
C TYR A 334 -14.06 25.85 -4.09
N SER A 335 -13.33 26.56 -4.96
CA SER A 335 -13.52 26.62 -6.41
C SER A 335 -12.18 26.41 -7.12
N GLN A 336 -12.17 25.81 -8.31
CA GLN A 336 -10.97 25.36 -9.02
C GLN A 336 -10.96 25.75 -10.49
N CYS A 337 -9.79 26.07 -11.05
CA CYS A 337 -9.60 26.31 -12.47
C CYS A 337 -9.67 25.03 -13.30
N LEU A 338 -10.66 24.91 -14.19
CA LEU A 338 -10.86 23.79 -15.11
C LEU A 338 -11.06 24.25 -16.54
#